data_AF-A0A397U7J7-F1
#
_entry.id   AF-A0A397U7J7-F1
#
_cell.length_a   1.000
_cell.length_b   1.000
_cell.length_c   1.000
_cell.angle_alpha   90.00
_cell.angle_beta   90.00
_cell.angle_gamma   90.00
#
_symmetry.space_group_name_H-M   'P 1'
#
loop_
_entity.id
_entity.type
_entity.pdbx_description
1 polymer ?
#
loop_
_entity_poly.entity_id
_entity_poly.type
_entity_poly.pdbx_seq_one_letter_code
_entity_poly.pdbx_strand_id
1 'polypeptide(L)'
;MDEVDDYYIDPKLLIVEWNDNGLGLRNINKNNIATAIRSFRGVRPISDILANLGGGVIAHNPSDSMFCIFDAPPVENQQIIQSIIAYLAQTYYQVNQPSLGRMFEIVATVKGKFEIREHFRAF
;
A
#
# COMPACT_ATOMS: atom_id res chain seq x y z
N MET A 1 33.16 -15.66 -6.16
CA MET A 1 32.48 -15.89 -7.45
C MET A 1 31.44 -16.95 -7.12
N ASP A 2 30.20 -16.64 -6.75
CA ASP A 2 29.36 -15.46 -6.97
C ASP A 2 28.42 -15.26 -5.76
N GLU A 3 28.45 -14.09 -5.12
CA GLU A 3 27.45 -13.62 -4.14
C GLU A 3 26.76 -12.37 -4.68
N VAL A 4 26.23 -12.47 -5.90
CA VAL A 4 25.56 -11.36 -6.56
C VAL A 4 24.20 -11.90 -7.01
N ASP A 5 23.17 -11.76 -6.17
CA ASP A 5 21.75 -11.83 -6.60
C ASP A 5 20.71 -11.47 -5.52
N ASP A 6 21.05 -10.74 -4.45
CA ASP A 6 20.05 -10.26 -3.46
C ASP A 6 19.67 -8.77 -3.66
N TYR A 7 19.95 -8.21 -4.85
CA TYR A 7 19.67 -6.80 -5.14
C TYR A 7 18.39 -6.62 -5.95
N TYR A 8 17.47 -5.84 -5.36
CA TYR A 8 16.14 -5.42 -5.83
C TYR A 8 14.98 -6.38 -5.54
N ILE A 9 14.42 -6.26 -4.34
CA ILE A 9 13.05 -6.73 -4.08
C ILE A 9 12.07 -5.55 -4.21
N ASP A 10 11.95 -5.06 -5.43
CA ASP A 10 10.82 -4.26 -5.91
C ASP A 10 9.82 -5.25 -6.55
N PRO A 11 8.52 -5.23 -6.24
CA PRO A 11 7.76 -4.20 -5.52
C PRO A 11 7.71 -4.35 -3.99
N LYS A 12 7.50 -3.22 -3.30
CA LYS A 12 6.97 -3.22 -1.92
C LYS A 12 5.46 -3.40 -1.92
N LEU A 13 4.93 -3.97 -0.84
CA LEU A 13 3.49 -4.12 -0.67
C LEU A 13 3.01 -3.25 0.48
N LEU A 14 2.02 -2.41 0.22
CA LEU A 14 1.32 -1.61 1.21
C LEU A 14 -0.07 -2.19 1.41
N ILE A 15 -0.38 -2.57 2.64
CA ILE A 15 -1.68 -3.13 3.03
C ILE A 15 -2.40 -2.13 3.92
N VAL A 16 -3.70 -1.95 3.67
CA VAL A 16 -4.62 -1.20 4.51
C VAL A 16 -5.63 -2.15 5.14
N GLU A 17 -5.66 -2.16 6.46
CA GLU A 17 -6.74 -2.75 7.24
C GLU A 17 -7.76 -1.65 7.59
N TRP A 18 -8.98 -1.77 7.08
CA TRP A 18 -10.01 -0.74 7.22
C TRP A 18 -10.74 -0.82 8.55
N ASN A 19 -10.99 0.34 9.17
CA ASN A 19 -11.93 0.44 10.28
C ASN A 19 -13.29 0.93 9.77
N ASP A 20 -14.15 -0.02 9.39
CA ASP A 20 -15.48 0.28 8.83
C ASP A 20 -16.36 1.12 9.76
N ASN A 21 -16.21 0.97 11.08
CA ASN A 21 -16.92 1.81 12.05
C ASN A 21 -16.42 3.27 12.02
N GLY A 22 -15.10 3.47 11.97
CA GLY A 22 -14.50 4.80 11.85
C GLY A 22 -14.89 5.49 10.54
N LEU A 23 -14.88 4.73 9.43
CA LEU A 23 -15.33 5.20 8.12
C LEU A 23 -16.82 5.59 8.13
N GLY A 24 -17.67 4.74 8.71
CA GLY A 24 -19.11 4.98 8.81
C GLY A 24 -19.46 6.21 9.66
N LEU A 25 -18.87 6.34 10.85
CA LEU A 25 -19.09 7.48 11.75
C LEU A 25 -18.69 8.82 11.13
N ARG A 26 -17.65 8.80 10.28
CA ARG A 26 -17.12 10.01 9.63
C ARG A 26 -17.69 10.21 8.21
N ASN A 27 -18.60 9.34 7.77
CA ASN A 27 -19.21 9.33 6.44
C ASN A 27 -18.16 9.36 5.30
N ILE A 28 -17.08 8.58 5.44
CA ILE A 28 -15.98 8.51 4.48
C ILE A 28 -16.10 7.23 3.67
N ASN A 29 -16.12 7.38 2.34
CA ASN A 29 -16.15 6.24 1.43
C ASN A 29 -14.73 5.66 1.26
N LYS A 30 -14.55 4.40 1.67
CA LYS A 30 -13.33 3.61 1.49
C LYS A 30 -12.75 3.69 0.07
N ASN A 31 -13.60 3.65 -0.95
CA ASN A 31 -13.16 3.68 -2.35
C ASN A 31 -12.49 5.01 -2.73
N ASN A 32 -12.87 6.12 -2.09
CA ASN A 32 -12.21 7.40 -2.33
C ASN A 32 -10.77 7.37 -1.84
N ILE A 33 -10.53 6.79 -0.65
CA ILE A 33 -9.19 6.63 -0.09
C ILE A 33 -8.36 5.70 -0.97
N ALA A 34 -8.89 4.52 -1.31
CA ALA A 34 -8.18 3.57 -2.17
C ALA A 34 -7.87 4.16 -3.56
N THR A 35 -8.76 4.98 -4.12
CA THR A 35 -8.53 5.69 -5.39
C THR A 35 -7.44 6.76 -5.24
N ALA A 36 -7.43 7.51 -4.13
CA ALA A 36 -6.38 8.47 -3.85
C ALA A 36 -5.01 7.80 -3.73
N ILE A 37 -4.90 6.66 -3.03
CA ILE A 37 -3.66 5.87 -2.94
C ILE A 37 -3.20 5.43 -4.33
N ARG A 38 -4.11 4.91 -5.17
CA ARG A 38 -3.80 4.47 -6.55
C ARG A 38 -3.38 5.61 -7.48
N SER A 39 -3.66 6.86 -7.14
CA SER A 39 -3.28 8.02 -7.95
C SER A 39 -1.79 8.37 -7.85
N PHE A 40 -1.09 7.84 -6.83
CA PHE A 40 0.35 8.04 -6.70
C PHE A 40 1.10 7.28 -7.81
N ARG A 41 2.03 7.96 -8.46
CA ARG A 41 2.89 7.35 -9.49
C ARG A 41 3.70 6.21 -8.84
N GLY A 42 3.73 5.05 -9.49
CA GLY A 42 4.41 3.85 -8.98
C GLY A 42 3.48 2.89 -8.22
N VAL A 43 2.25 3.31 -7.88
CA VAL A 43 1.25 2.41 -7.32
C VAL A 43 0.56 1.63 -8.42
N ARG A 44 0.54 0.30 -8.31
CA ARG A 44 -0.20 -0.59 -9.20
C ARG A 44 -1.11 -1.51 -8.40
N PRO A 45 -2.32 -1.81 -8.91
CA PRO A 45 -3.17 -2.86 -8.35
C PRO A 45 -2.44 -4.21 -8.29
N ILE A 46 -2.66 -4.97 -7.22
CA ILE A 46 -2.13 -6.34 -7.12
C ILE A 46 -2.67 -7.24 -8.26
N SER A 47 -3.88 -6.95 -8.77
CA SER A 47 -4.46 -7.64 -9.92
C SER A 47 -3.59 -7.55 -11.16
N ASP A 48 -2.89 -6.44 -11.38
CA ASP A 48 -2.02 -6.26 -12.54
C ASP A 48 -0.78 -7.15 -12.44
N ILE A 49 -0.29 -7.39 -11.23
CA ILE A 49 0.81 -8.33 -11.00
C ILE A 49 0.33 -9.77 -11.18
N LEU A 50 -0.81 -10.11 -10.57
CA LEU A 50 -1.35 -11.48 -10.63
C LEU A 50 -1.78 -11.87 -12.05
N ALA A 51 -2.29 -10.94 -12.85
CA ALA A 51 -2.63 -11.15 -14.25
C ALA A 51 -1.39 -11.53 -15.09
N ASN A 52 -0.24 -10.91 -14.82
CA ASN A 52 1.02 -11.21 -15.51
C ASN A 52 1.64 -12.56 -15.09
N LEU A 53 1.21 -13.15 -13.98
CA LEU A 53 1.67 -14.45 -13.49
C LEU A 53 0.81 -15.63 -13.99
N GLY A 54 -0.06 -15.42 -14.99
CA GLY A 54 -0.95 -16.45 -15.51
C GLY A 54 -2.08 -16.83 -14.54
N GLY A 55 -2.30 -16.02 -13.50
CA GLY A 55 -3.38 -16.19 -12.54
C GLY A 55 -4.73 -15.87 -13.16
N GLY A 56 -5.42 -16.89 -13.67
CA GLY A 56 -6.81 -16.76 -14.11
C GLY A 56 -7.74 -16.24 -12.99
N VAL A 57 -8.77 -15.49 -13.41
CA VAL A 57 -9.97 -15.07 -12.65
C VAL A 57 -9.77 -14.07 -11.47
N ILE A 58 -8.56 -13.83 -10.95
CA ILE A 58 -8.33 -12.77 -9.94
C ILE A 58 -8.26 -11.36 -10.57
N ALA A 59 -8.25 -11.27 -11.91
CA ALA A 59 -8.09 -10.03 -12.65
C ALA A 59 -9.29 -9.05 -12.63
N HIS A 60 -10.42 -9.39 -12.01
CA HIS A 60 -11.65 -8.62 -12.22
C HIS A 60 -12.01 -7.61 -11.14
N ASN A 61 -11.47 -7.71 -9.92
CA ASN A 61 -11.69 -6.69 -8.89
C ASN A 61 -10.38 -6.41 -8.12
N PRO A 62 -9.72 -5.26 -8.35
CA PRO A 62 -8.53 -4.91 -7.61
C PRO A 62 -8.89 -4.74 -6.12
N SER A 63 -8.12 -5.39 -5.24
CA SER A 63 -8.27 -5.20 -3.79
C SER A 63 -8.20 -3.72 -3.43
N ASP A 64 -9.14 -3.26 -2.60
CA ASP A 64 -9.09 -1.92 -2.01
C ASP A 64 -8.18 -1.87 -0.78
N SER A 65 -7.61 -2.99 -0.35
CA SER A 65 -6.71 -3.09 0.79
C SER A 65 -5.25 -3.31 0.41
N MET A 66 -4.93 -3.70 -0.82
CA MET A 66 -3.57 -4.11 -1.19
C MET A 66 -3.05 -3.30 -2.39
N PHE A 67 -1.91 -2.64 -2.18
CA PHE A 67 -1.30 -1.75 -3.15
C PHE A 67 0.17 -2.13 -3.35
N CYS A 68 0.56 -2.44 -4.57
CA CYS A 68 1.95 -2.72 -4.89
C CYS A 68 2.63 -1.43 -5.32
N ILE A 69 3.77 -1.13 -4.70
CA ILE A 69 4.50 0.12 -4.86
C ILE A 69 5.82 -0.21 -5.53
N PHE A 70 5.96 0.27 -6.75
CA PHE A 70 7.17 0.16 -7.57
C PHE A 70 7.96 1.45 -7.53
N ASP A 71 9.24 1.36 -7.82
CA ASP A 71 10.04 2.54 -8.11
C ASP A 71 9.45 3.30 -9.32
N ALA A 72 9.38 4.62 -9.22
CA ALA A 72 8.89 5.49 -10.28
C ALA A 72 9.87 6.65 -10.51
N PRO A 73 10.97 6.43 -11.26
CA PRO A 73 12.04 7.40 -11.41
C PRO A 73 11.54 8.82 -11.74
N PRO A 74 12.01 9.84 -11.03
CA PRO A 74 13.15 9.83 -10.09
C PRO A 74 12.81 9.45 -8.63
N VAL A 75 11.59 8.98 -8.34
CA VAL A 75 11.11 8.73 -6.97
C VAL A 75 11.20 7.23 -6.63
N GLU A 76 11.80 6.91 -5.49
CA GLU A 76 11.88 5.55 -4.95
C GLU A 76 10.56 5.12 -4.27
N ASN A 77 10.27 3.82 -4.27
CA ASN A 77 9.06 3.23 -3.68
C ASN A 77 8.88 3.58 -2.19
N GLN A 78 9.97 3.76 -1.43
CA GLN A 78 9.89 4.18 -0.02
C GLN A 78 9.34 5.60 0.11
N GLN A 79 9.80 6.51 -0.75
CA GLN A 79 9.35 7.89 -0.74
C GLN A 79 7.90 8.00 -1.20
N ILE A 80 7.45 7.13 -2.12
CA ILE A 80 6.04 7.02 -2.50
C ILE A 80 5.20 6.58 -1.29
N ILE A 81 5.61 5.54 -0.56
CA ILE A 81 4.92 5.08 0.68
C ILE A 81 4.82 6.22 1.70
N GLN A 82 5.92 6.91 1.96
CA GLN A 82 5.94 8.06 2.89
C GLN A 82 5.00 9.18 2.43
N SER A 83 4.94 9.45 1.13
CA SER A 83 4.06 10.48 0.55
C SER A 83 2.58 10.09 0.69
N ILE A 84 2.25 8.80 0.50
CA ILE A 84 0.91 8.28 0.73
C ILE A 84 0.51 8.46 2.20
N ILE A 85 1.36 8.02 3.14
CA ILE A 85 1.08 8.14 4.58
C ILE A 85 0.90 9.60 4.98
N ALA A 86 1.78 10.49 4.51
CA ALA A 86 1.69 11.92 4.79
C ALA A 86 0.39 12.53 4.25
N TYR A 87 0.00 12.18 3.02
CA TYR A 87 -1.25 12.64 2.42
C TYR A 87 -2.47 12.17 3.21
N LEU A 88 -2.50 10.88 3.59
CA LEU A 88 -3.62 10.32 4.35
C LEU A 88 -3.71 10.96 5.73
N ALA A 89 -2.58 11.19 6.40
CA ALA A 89 -2.55 11.81 7.71
C ALA A 89 -3.06 13.26 7.60
N GLN A 90 -2.57 14.02 6.62
CA GLN A 90 -3.03 15.39 6.41
C GLN A 90 -4.53 15.49 6.07
N THR A 91 -5.05 14.53 5.31
CA THR A 91 -6.43 14.59 4.79
C THR A 91 -7.45 14.05 5.78
N TYR A 92 -7.09 13.00 6.51
CA TYR A 92 -8.05 12.19 7.25
C TYR A 92 -7.71 12.02 8.72
N TYR A 93 -6.47 12.20 9.17
CA TYR A 93 -6.19 12.07 10.60
C TYR A 93 -6.86 13.21 11.38
N GLN A 94 -7.59 12.85 12.43
CA GLN A 94 -8.22 13.79 13.34
C GLN A 94 -7.93 13.37 14.78
N VAL A 95 -7.46 14.33 15.58
CA VAL A 95 -7.20 14.11 17.01
C VAL A 95 -8.51 13.76 17.71
N ASN A 96 -8.48 12.76 18.59
CA ASN A 96 -9.64 12.24 19.35
C ASN A 96 -10.77 11.64 18.51
N GLN A 97 -10.54 11.34 17.23
CA GLN A 97 -11.46 10.57 16.41
C GLN A 97 -10.96 9.13 16.22
N PRO A 98 -11.85 8.15 16.03
CA PRO A 98 -11.43 6.82 15.61
C PRO A 98 -10.60 6.91 14.32
N SER A 99 -9.48 6.19 14.29
CA SER A 99 -8.70 5.99 13.08
C SER A 99 -9.56 5.32 12.01
N LEU A 100 -9.32 5.64 10.75
CA LEU A 100 -10.02 5.06 9.61
C LEU A 100 -9.41 3.72 9.16
N GLY A 101 -8.23 3.38 9.65
CA GLY A 101 -7.58 2.10 9.35
C GLY A 101 -6.13 2.05 9.82
N ARG A 102 -5.51 0.89 9.63
CA ARG A 102 -4.09 0.64 9.90
C ARG A 102 -3.37 0.35 8.61
N MET A 103 -2.13 0.83 8.50
CA MET A 103 -1.30 0.60 7.33
C MET A 103 -0.11 -0.28 7.68
N PHE A 104 0.15 -1.26 6.82
CA PHE A 104 1.27 -2.17 6.94
C PHE A 104 2.11 -2.11 5.67
N GLU A 105 3.38 -1.79 5.83
CA GLU A 105 4.37 -1.91 4.78
C GLU A 105 5.06 -3.27 4.90
N ILE A 106 5.03 -4.06 3.83
CA ILE A 106 5.69 -5.35 3.74
C ILE A 106 6.91 -5.19 2.84
N VAL A 107 8.08 -5.41 3.42
CA VAL A 107 9.38 -5.33 2.76
C VAL A 107 10.00 -6.72 2.76
N ALA A 108 10.30 -7.25 1.59
CA ALA A 108 11.15 -8.42 1.51
C ALA A 108 12.60 -7.99 1.78
N THR A 109 13.27 -8.69 2.69
CA THR A 109 14.64 -8.35 3.10
C THR A 109 15.67 -9.25 2.44
N VAL A 110 15.33 -10.52 2.29
CA VAL A 110 16.06 -11.56 1.54
C VAL A 110 15.05 -12.60 1.07
N LYS A 111 15.46 -13.52 0.19
CA LYS A 111 14.62 -14.63 -0.27
C LYS A 111 13.93 -15.36 0.89
N GLY A 112 12.60 -15.36 0.89
CA GLY A 112 11.77 -16.05 1.89
C GLY A 112 11.65 -15.34 3.25
N LYS A 113 12.17 -14.12 3.42
CA LYS A 113 12.00 -13.32 4.65
C LYS A 113 11.36 -11.98 4.37
N PHE A 114 10.34 -11.66 5.16
CA PHE A 114 9.60 -10.40 5.09
C PHE A 114 9.65 -9.68 6.43
N GLU A 115 9.84 -8.38 6.37
CA GLU A 115 9.63 -7.46 7.48
C GLU A 115 8.27 -6.79 7.29
N ILE A 116 7.50 -6.67 8.37
CA ILE A 116 6.21 -5.95 8.38
C ILE A 116 6.38 -4.74 9.29
N ARG A 117 6.11 -3.55 8.75
CA ARG A 117 6.15 -2.28 9.48
C ARG A 117 4.75 -1.72 9.58
N GLU A 118 4.27 -1.50 10.79
CA GLU A 118 2.98 -0.84 11.03
C GLU A 118 3.17 0.68 11.10
N HIS A 119 2.36 1.42 10.34
CA HIS A 119 2.33 2.87 10.34
C HIS A 119 1.11 3.35 11.15
N PHE A 120 1.35 3.78 12.38
CA PHE A 120 0.31 4.28 13.27
C PHE A 120 -0.14 5.69 12.88
N ARG A 121 -1.41 6.00 13.15
CA ARG A 121 -2.00 7.34 12.95
C ARG A 121 -1.91 7.86 11.52
N ALA A 122 -1.90 6.93 10.56
CA ALA A 122 -1.87 7.30 9.16
C ALA A 122 -3.18 7.98 8.73
N PHE A 123 -4.35 7.61 9.25
CA PHE A 123 -5.64 8.27 8.97
C PHE A 123 -6.78 7.79 9.89
#